data_AF-A0A507EP82-F1
#
_entry.id   AF-A0A507EP82-F1
#
_cell.length_a   1.000
_cell.length_b   1.000
_cell.length_c   1.000
_cell.angle_alpha   90.00
_cell.angle_beta   90.00
_cell.angle_gamma   90.00
#
_symmetry.space_group_name_H-M   'P 1'
#
loop_
_entity.id
_entity.type
_entity.pdbx_description
1 polymer ?
#
loop_
_entity_poly.entity_id
_entity_poly.type
_entity_poly.pdbx_seq_one_letter_code
_entity_poly.pdbx_strand_id
1 'polypeptide(L)'
;DKDALILGCKHYQRAAKLQAHCCGKWYTCRFCHDEVSDHNIVRNLTSTMMCMYCSTVQPAGRDCANTRCGKRVAKYYCPECKLWDDDPRKNIYHCHDCGICRIGKGLGQDYFHCKRCNVCMAISLKGNHKCIERNLESDCPICGEYMFTSTTTVIFMV
;
A
#
# COMPACT_ATOMS: atom_id res chain seq x y z
N ASP A 1 18.45 -7.59 24.11
CA ASP A 1 17.00 -7.38 24.06
C ASP A 1 16.44 -7.66 22.70
N LYS A 2 15.44 -8.55 22.63
CA LYS A 2 14.85 -9.07 21.38
C LYS A 2 13.58 -8.33 20.95
N ASP A 3 13.44 -7.07 21.36
CA ASP A 3 12.52 -6.14 20.72
C ASP A 3 13.38 -5.17 19.91
N ALA A 4 13.80 -5.60 18.72
CA ALA A 4 14.29 -4.67 17.73
C ALA A 4 13.20 -3.60 17.55
N LEU A 5 13.53 -2.33 17.82
CA LEU A 5 12.59 -1.21 17.68
C LEU A 5 12.05 -1.21 16.23
N ILE A 6 10.90 -1.83 16.01
CA ILE A 6 10.27 -1.89 14.68
C ILE A 6 9.83 -0.47 14.36
N LEU A 7 10.45 0.13 13.34
CA LEU A 7 10.06 1.46 12.87
C LEU A 7 8.76 1.38 12.05
N GLY A 8 7.95 2.42 12.12
CA GLY A 8 6.73 2.56 11.35
C GLY A 8 5.53 2.87 12.22
N CYS A 9 4.40 2.25 11.91
CA CYS A 9 3.14 2.44 12.60
C CYS A 9 2.33 1.14 12.59
N LYS A 10 1.15 1.13 13.23
CA LYS A 10 0.23 -0.01 13.25
C LYS A 10 -0.20 -0.49 11.84
N HIS A 11 -0.15 0.38 10.83
CA HIS A 11 -0.55 0.05 9.47
C HIS A 11 0.58 -0.63 8.67
N TYR A 12 1.78 -0.05 8.73
CA TYR A 12 2.94 -0.44 7.93
C TYR A 12 4.21 -0.34 8.76
N GLN A 13 5.03 -1.40 8.73
CA GLN A 13 6.42 -1.35 9.20
C GLN A 13 7.24 -0.64 8.14
N ARG A 14 7.97 0.43 8.49
CA ARG A 14 8.73 1.25 7.53
C ARG A 14 9.62 2.23 8.28
N ALA A 15 10.79 2.50 7.72
CA ALA A 15 11.73 3.49 8.23
C ALA A 15 11.71 4.82 7.44
N ALA A 16 10.56 5.21 6.90
CA ALA A 16 10.38 6.47 6.19
C ALA A 16 9.05 7.16 6.56
N LYS A 17 9.08 8.46 6.86
CA LYS A 17 7.89 9.32 6.88
C LYS A 17 7.64 9.89 5.50
N LEU A 18 6.38 10.10 5.15
CA LEU A 18 5.98 10.82 3.94
C LEU A 18 5.60 12.26 4.28
N GLN A 19 5.83 13.16 3.33
CA GLN A 19 5.23 14.48 3.36
C GLN A 19 3.90 14.44 2.62
N ALA A 20 2.81 14.78 3.30
CA ALA A 20 1.48 14.81 2.71
C ALA A 20 1.41 15.95 1.67
N HIS A 21 1.14 15.62 0.41
CA HIS A 21 1.01 16.63 -0.66
C HIS A 21 -0.09 17.67 -0.37
N CYS A 22 -1.19 17.25 0.25
CA CYS A 22 -2.36 18.09 0.54
C CYS A 22 -2.09 19.20 1.57
N CYS A 23 -1.29 18.93 2.61
CA CYS A 23 -1.13 19.86 3.73
C CYS A 23 0.34 20.12 4.13
N GLY A 24 1.31 19.52 3.44
CA GLY A 24 2.75 19.68 3.67
C GLY A 24 3.29 19.06 4.97
N LYS A 25 2.42 18.47 5.80
CA LYS A 25 2.75 17.87 7.10
C LYS A 25 3.37 16.48 6.95
N TRP A 26 4.10 16.06 7.98
CA TRP A 26 4.81 14.77 8.00
C TRP A 26 4.04 13.69 8.73
N TYR A 27 3.85 12.55 8.08
CA TYR A 27 3.18 11.39 8.66
C TYR A 27 3.94 10.11 8.38
N THR A 28 3.76 9.11 9.24
CA THR A 28 4.39 7.80 9.03
C THR A 28 3.80 7.08 7.82
N CYS A 29 2.49 7.16 7.60
CA CYS A 29 1.83 6.64 6.41
C CYS A 29 0.55 7.42 6.11
N ARG A 30 -0.13 7.10 4.99
CA ARG A 30 -1.38 7.76 4.60
C ARG A 30 -2.51 7.54 5.60
N PHE A 31 -2.65 6.34 6.14
CA PHE A 31 -3.71 6.06 7.11
C PHE A 31 -3.50 6.83 8.41
N CYS A 32 -2.26 6.98 8.86
CA CYS A 32 -1.97 7.85 10.01
C CYS A 32 -2.30 9.32 9.75
N HIS A 33 -2.32 9.77 8.49
CA HIS A 33 -2.81 11.09 8.12
C HIS A 33 -4.34 11.10 8.15
N ASP A 34 -4.97 10.18 7.43
CA ASP A 34 -6.41 10.11 7.23
C ASP A 34 -7.17 9.92 8.58
N GLU A 35 -6.55 9.29 9.58
CA GLU A 35 -7.09 9.16 10.95
C GLU A 35 -7.19 10.49 11.73
N VAL A 36 -6.43 11.52 11.35
CA VAL A 36 -6.34 12.79 12.08
C VAL A 36 -6.63 14.01 11.21
N SER A 37 -7.01 13.78 9.96
CA SER A 37 -7.31 14.80 8.95
C SER A 37 -8.75 14.64 8.46
N ASP A 38 -9.36 15.74 8.03
CA ASP A 38 -10.68 15.80 7.38
C ASP A 38 -10.62 15.52 5.87
N HIS A 39 -9.45 15.13 5.36
CA HIS A 39 -9.19 14.85 3.96
C HIS A 39 -8.19 13.70 3.84
N ASN A 40 -8.10 13.12 2.64
CA ASN A 40 -7.25 11.96 2.38
C ASN A 40 -6.05 12.30 1.50
N ILE A 41 -4.94 11.58 1.68
CA ILE A 41 -3.78 11.71 0.79
C ILE A 41 -4.05 11.03 -0.56
N VAL A 42 -3.88 11.79 -1.65
CA VAL A 42 -3.72 11.23 -2.99
C VAL A 42 -2.32 10.63 -3.13
N ARG A 43 -2.22 9.31 -2.93
CA ARG A 43 -0.95 8.58 -2.78
C ARG A 43 0.07 8.87 -3.89
N ASN A 44 -0.37 8.98 -5.14
CA ASN A 44 0.51 9.16 -6.31
C ASN A 44 1.21 10.53 -6.33
N LEU A 45 0.66 11.54 -5.63
CA LEU A 45 1.22 12.90 -5.57
C LEU A 45 2.30 13.07 -4.50
N THR A 46 2.50 12.07 -3.65
CA THR A 46 3.54 12.10 -2.63
C THR A 46 4.92 11.99 -3.27
N SER A 47 5.72 13.06 -3.26
CA SER A 47 7.04 13.09 -3.90
C SER A 47 8.21 13.10 -2.91
N THR A 48 7.97 13.47 -1.64
CA THR A 48 9.01 13.68 -0.62
C THR A 48 8.86 12.70 0.55
N MET A 49 9.99 12.20 1.04
CA MET A 49 10.07 11.38 2.24
C MET A 49 11.17 11.86 3.20
N MET A 50 11.10 11.40 4.43
CA MET A 50 12.13 11.60 5.45
C MET A 50 12.58 10.24 5.99
N CYS A 51 13.88 9.96 5.94
CA CYS A 51 14.46 8.75 6.50
C CYS A 51 14.36 8.76 8.03
N MET A 52 13.81 7.72 8.64
CA MET A 52 13.67 7.65 10.10
C MET A 52 14.97 7.28 10.82
N TYR A 53 15.99 6.80 10.11
CA TYR A 53 17.29 6.47 10.71
C TYR A 53 18.18 7.69 10.94
N CYS A 54 18.10 8.69 10.06
CA CYS A 54 19.02 9.83 10.04
C CYS A 54 18.33 11.18 9.79
N SER A 55 16.99 11.21 9.75
CA SER A 55 16.17 12.40 9.50
C SER A 55 16.45 13.14 8.20
N THR A 56 17.13 12.52 7.23
CA THR A 56 17.36 13.14 5.92
C THR A 56 16.05 13.22 5.14
N VAL A 57 15.69 14.44 4.73
CA VAL A 57 14.61 14.72 3.79
C VAL A 57 15.12 14.53 2.37
N GLN A 58 14.37 13.82 1.54
CA GLN A 58 14.79 13.40 0.21
C GLN A 58 13.59 13.07 -0.69
N PRO A 59 13.78 12.93 -2.01
CA PRO A 59 12.76 12.34 -2.88
C PRO A 59 12.34 10.96 -2.40
N ALA A 60 11.06 10.64 -2.61
CA ALA A 60 10.47 9.35 -2.28
C ALA A 60 11.22 8.22 -2.99
N GLY A 61 11.84 7.33 -2.22
CA GLY A 61 12.68 6.27 -2.71
C GLY A 61 12.77 5.08 -1.74
N ARG A 62 13.40 4.01 -2.20
CA ARG A 62 13.59 2.78 -1.42
C ARG A 62 14.72 2.87 -0.41
N ASP A 63 15.73 3.68 -0.70
CA ASP A 63 16.97 3.75 0.06
C ASP A 63 17.23 5.22 0.47
N CYS A 64 17.92 5.42 1.59
CA CYS A 64 18.29 6.75 2.03
C CYS A 64 19.37 7.34 1.12
N ALA A 65 19.14 8.55 0.59
CA ALA A 65 20.04 9.25 -0.32
C ALA A 65 21.26 9.84 0.39
N ASN A 66 21.21 9.99 1.72
CA ASN A 66 22.38 10.41 2.51
C ASN A 66 23.42 9.29 2.51
N THR A 67 24.58 9.54 1.90
CA THR A 67 25.66 8.57 1.74
C THR A 67 26.24 8.06 3.06
N ARG A 68 26.15 8.84 4.15
CA ARG A 68 26.53 8.37 5.50
C ARG A 68 25.52 7.41 6.11
N CYS A 69 24.28 7.43 5.64
CA CYS A 69 23.23 6.52 6.08
C CYS A 69 23.10 5.33 5.12
N GLY A 70 22.77 5.56 3.85
CA GLY A 70 22.64 4.55 2.80
C GLY A 70 21.62 3.43 3.04
N LYS A 71 20.98 3.40 4.21
CA LYS A 71 20.08 2.31 4.63
C LYS A 71 18.85 2.23 3.73
N ARG A 72 18.43 1.00 3.45
CA ARG A 72 17.11 0.70 2.90
C ARG A 72 16.03 1.03 3.93
N VAL A 73 15.00 1.77 3.51
CA VAL A 73 13.94 2.22 4.42
C VAL A 73 12.73 1.29 4.46
N ALA A 74 12.63 0.35 3.52
CA ALA A 74 11.65 -0.73 3.50
C ALA A 74 12.06 -1.84 2.53
N LYS A 75 11.69 -3.09 2.86
CA LYS A 75 11.82 -4.27 2.00
C LYS A 75 11.03 -4.13 0.71
N TYR A 76 9.79 -3.66 0.80
CA TYR A 76 8.94 -3.36 -0.35
C TYR A 76 8.77 -1.85 -0.49
N TYR A 77 9.07 -1.34 -1.68
CA TYR A 77 8.77 0.04 -2.09
C TYR A 77 8.10 0.04 -3.46
N CYS A 78 6.90 0.62 -3.53
CA CYS A 78 6.21 0.88 -4.80
C CYS A 78 6.30 2.37 -5.16
N PRO A 79 6.94 2.73 -6.29
CA PRO A 79 7.07 4.12 -6.70
C PRO A 79 5.77 4.74 -7.19
N GLU A 80 4.83 3.95 -7.73
CA GLU A 80 3.52 4.43 -8.20
C GLU A 80 2.59 4.73 -7.03
N CYS A 81 2.48 3.78 -6.09
CA CYS A 81 1.61 3.91 -4.91
C CYS A 81 2.23 4.69 -3.76
N LYS A 82 3.54 4.96 -3.80
CA LYS A 82 4.32 5.52 -2.68
C LYS A 82 4.08 4.73 -1.38
N LEU A 83 4.16 3.40 -1.51
CA LEU A 83 3.97 2.47 -0.41
C LEU A 83 5.33 1.92 0.03
N TRP A 84 5.59 1.96 1.33
CA TRP A 84 6.73 1.35 1.98
C TRP A 84 6.21 0.36 3.03
N ASP A 85 6.63 -0.89 2.95
CA ASP A 85 6.35 -1.92 3.97
C ASP A 85 7.59 -2.81 4.14
N ASP A 86 7.97 -3.04 5.39
CA ASP A 86 9.16 -3.78 5.82
C ASP A 86 8.79 -5.05 6.60
N ASP A 87 7.50 -5.41 6.70
CA ASP A 87 7.05 -6.61 7.40
C ASP A 87 7.53 -7.85 6.62
N PRO A 88 8.42 -8.68 7.21
CA PRO A 88 8.99 -9.82 6.50
C PRO A 88 7.95 -10.89 6.16
N ARG A 89 6.80 -10.89 6.84
CA ARG A 89 5.71 -11.87 6.66
C ARG A 89 4.79 -11.51 5.49
N LYS A 90 4.80 -10.26 5.04
CA LYS A 90 3.96 -9.80 3.93
C LYS A 90 4.70 -9.95 2.60
N ASN A 91 3.99 -10.49 1.62
CA ASN A 91 4.35 -10.33 0.22
C ASN A 91 3.39 -9.31 -0.37
N ILE A 92 3.93 -8.33 -1.08
CA ILE A 92 3.15 -7.24 -1.67
C ILE A 92 3.57 -7.14 -3.13
N TYR A 93 2.60 -6.96 -4.01
CA TYR A 93 2.83 -6.73 -5.43
C TYR A 93 1.97 -5.56 -5.90
N HIS A 94 2.43 -4.88 -6.96
CA HIS A 94 1.63 -3.87 -7.63
C HIS A 94 0.86 -4.51 -8.77
N CYS A 95 -0.45 -4.27 -8.87
CA CYS A 95 -1.22 -4.61 -10.04
C CYS A 95 -1.45 -3.34 -10.86
N HIS A 96 -0.80 -3.24 -12.03
CA HIS A 96 -0.93 -2.08 -12.91
C HIS A 96 -2.36 -1.89 -13.42
N ASP A 97 -3.08 -2.99 -13.73
CA ASP A 97 -4.48 -2.90 -14.16
C ASP A 97 -5.39 -2.31 -13.06
N CYS A 98 -5.11 -2.61 -11.79
CA CYS A 98 -5.85 -2.00 -10.67
C CYS A 98 -5.28 -0.62 -10.26
N GLY A 99 -4.05 -0.30 -10.66
CA GLY A 99 -3.29 0.87 -10.19
C GLY A 99 -2.98 0.85 -8.69
N ILE A 100 -3.04 -0.31 -8.01
CA ILE A 100 -2.86 -0.41 -6.56
C ILE A 100 -1.98 -1.60 -6.15
N CYS A 101 -1.28 -1.47 -5.01
CA CYS A 101 -0.60 -2.57 -4.35
C CYS A 101 -1.59 -3.50 -3.64
N ARG A 102 -1.39 -4.82 -3.77
CA ARG A 102 -2.17 -5.88 -3.11
C ARG A 102 -1.24 -6.81 -2.34
N ILE A 103 -1.79 -7.51 -1.35
CA ILE A 103 -1.07 -8.54 -0.59
C ILE A 103 -1.13 -9.85 -1.37
N GLY A 104 0.03 -10.46 -1.61
CA GLY A 104 0.22 -11.68 -2.39
C GLY A 104 1.63 -11.78 -2.96
N LYS A 105 1.99 -12.95 -3.47
CA LYS A 105 3.27 -13.21 -4.16
C LYS A 105 3.31 -12.59 -5.55
N GLY A 106 2.16 -12.38 -6.19
CA GLY A 106 2.05 -11.62 -7.43
C GLY A 106 1.08 -12.20 -8.45
N LEU A 107 0.86 -11.42 -9.52
CA LEU A 107 0.10 -11.89 -10.68
C LEU A 107 0.82 -13.08 -11.34
N GLY A 108 0.08 -14.15 -11.62
CA GLY A 108 0.60 -15.38 -12.19
C GLY A 108 1.22 -16.36 -11.18
N GLN A 109 1.31 -15.98 -9.89
CA GLN A 109 1.78 -16.87 -8.82
C GLN A 109 0.62 -17.36 -7.96
N ASP A 110 0.07 -16.48 -7.13
CA ASP A 110 -1.05 -16.76 -6.23
C ASP A 110 -2.29 -15.91 -6.55
N TYR A 111 -2.13 -14.87 -7.38
CA TYR A 111 -3.23 -14.05 -7.88
C TYR A 111 -3.26 -13.98 -9.41
N PHE A 112 -4.41 -13.64 -9.97
CA PHE A 112 -4.54 -13.17 -11.34
C PHE A 112 -5.46 -11.95 -11.37
N HIS A 113 -5.31 -11.09 -12.38
CA HIS A 113 -6.23 -9.99 -12.61
C HIS A 113 -7.29 -10.44 -13.62
N CYS A 114 -8.56 -10.34 -13.25
CA CYS A 114 -9.67 -10.56 -14.18
C CYS A 114 -10.06 -9.22 -14.79
N LYS A 115 -9.76 -9.03 -16.09
CA LYS A 115 -10.03 -7.76 -16.80
C LYS A 115 -11.52 -7.41 -16.84
N ARG A 116 -12.40 -8.41 -17.02
CA ARG A 116 -13.85 -8.18 -17.08
C ARG A 116 -14.42 -7.77 -15.72
N CYS A 117 -13.97 -8.44 -14.67
CA CYS A 117 -14.38 -8.12 -13.31
C CYS A 117 -13.62 -6.89 -12.74
N ASN A 118 -12.58 -6.43 -13.44
CA ASN A 118 -11.63 -5.40 -13.05
C ASN A 118 -11.06 -5.59 -11.63
N VAL A 119 -10.62 -6.80 -11.27
CA VAL A 119 -10.16 -7.09 -9.90
C VAL A 119 -9.11 -8.21 -9.86
N CYS A 120 -8.21 -8.12 -8.89
CA CYS A 120 -7.30 -9.22 -8.55
C CYS A 120 -8.00 -10.28 -7.69
N MET A 121 -7.90 -11.55 -8.10
CA MET A 121 -8.45 -12.70 -7.39
C MET A 121 -7.39 -13.78 -7.22
N ALA A 122 -7.57 -14.67 -6.25
CA ALA A 122 -6.71 -15.82 -6.05
C ALA A 122 -6.68 -16.69 -7.33
N ILE A 123 -5.52 -17.24 -7.68
CA ILE A 123 -5.34 -18.01 -8.92
C ILE A 123 -6.24 -19.25 -9.02
N SER A 124 -6.67 -19.80 -7.88
CA SER A 124 -7.64 -20.88 -7.79
C SER A 124 -9.02 -20.54 -8.38
N LEU A 125 -9.37 -19.26 -8.45
CA LEU A 125 -10.63 -18.76 -9.03
C LEU A 125 -10.54 -18.54 -10.54
N LYS A 126 -9.37 -18.72 -11.15
CA LYS A 126 -9.16 -18.52 -12.58
C LYS A 126 -9.97 -19.56 -13.36
N GLY A 127 -10.94 -19.09 -14.16
CA GLY A 127 -11.85 -19.93 -14.94
C GLY A 127 -13.11 -20.43 -14.21
N ASN A 128 -13.15 -20.32 -12.88
CA ASN A 128 -14.25 -20.87 -12.06
C ASN A 128 -15.09 -19.81 -11.33
N HIS A 129 -14.63 -18.55 -11.29
CA HIS A 129 -15.43 -17.48 -10.70
C HIS A 129 -16.58 -17.05 -11.61
N LYS A 130 -17.72 -16.74 -10.99
CA LYS A 130 -18.82 -16.04 -11.65
C LYS A 130 -18.36 -14.61 -11.91
N CYS A 131 -18.02 -14.29 -13.16
CA CYS A 131 -17.54 -12.94 -13.44
C CYS A 131 -18.70 -11.95 -13.52
N ILE A 132 -18.71 -11.04 -12.57
CA ILE A 132 -19.60 -9.89 -12.49
C ILE A 132 -18.74 -8.67 -12.78
N GLU A 133 -19.10 -7.91 -13.82
CA GLU A 133 -18.36 -6.75 -14.25
C GLU A 133 -18.31 -5.69 -13.15
N ARG A 134 -17.10 -5.21 -12.84
CA ARG A 134 -16.84 -4.10 -11.88
C ARG A 134 -17.54 -4.26 -10.52
N ASN A 135 -17.73 -5.50 -10.05
CA ASN A 135 -18.53 -5.78 -8.86
C ASN A 135 -18.07 -5.05 -7.58
N LEU A 136 -16.76 -4.74 -7.48
CA LEU A 136 -16.20 -4.04 -6.32
C LEU A 136 -16.13 -2.52 -6.47
N GLU A 137 -16.54 -1.96 -7.62
CA GLU A 137 -16.67 -0.51 -7.83
C GLU A 137 -17.98 0.02 -7.20
N SER A 138 -18.24 -0.37 -5.95
CA SER A 138 -19.38 0.07 -5.15
C SER A 138 -19.02 0.13 -3.66
N ASP A 139 -19.81 0.88 -2.90
CA ASP A 139 -19.65 0.98 -1.45
C ASP A 139 -20.30 -0.24 -0.76
N CYS A 140 -19.65 -0.73 0.29
CA CYS A 140 -20.19 -1.80 1.11
C CYS A 140 -21.54 -1.34 1.71
N PRO A 141 -22.65 -2.06 1.51
CA PRO A 141 -23.96 -1.64 2.02
C PRO A 141 -24.06 -1.69 3.55
N ILE A 142 -23.07 -2.30 4.23
CA ILE A 142 -23.01 -2.42 5.68
C ILE A 142 -22.24 -1.26 6.31
N CYS A 143 -21.02 -0.98 5.83
CA CYS A 143 -20.13 0.02 6.44
C CYS A 143 -19.93 1.28 5.60
N GLY A 144 -20.40 1.31 4.35
CA GLY A 144 -20.22 2.43 3.42
C GLY A 144 -18.80 2.57 2.87
N GLU A 145 -17.88 1.65 3.17
CA GLU A 145 -16.51 1.70 2.63
C GLU A 145 -16.46 1.25 1.18
N TYR A 146 -15.72 2.00 0.36
CA TYR A 146 -15.49 1.65 -1.04
C TYR A 146 -14.69 0.34 -1.17
N MET A 147 -15.34 -0.70 -1.71
CA MET A 147 -14.84 -2.06 -1.65
C MET A 147 -13.56 -2.28 -2.47
N PHE A 148 -13.41 -1.57 -3.60
CA PHE A 148 -12.26 -1.77 -4.49
C PHE A 148 -10.92 -1.43 -3.82
N THR A 149 -10.86 -0.36 -3.04
CA THR A 149 -9.63 0.10 -2.37
C THR A 149 -9.51 -0.36 -0.93
N SER A 150 -10.45 -1.18 -0.46
CA SER A 150 -10.43 -1.70 0.90
C SER A 150 -9.17 -2.54 1.16
N THR A 151 -8.67 -2.45 2.39
CA THR A 151 -7.59 -3.28 2.90
C THR A 151 -8.09 -4.59 3.53
N THR A 152 -9.40 -4.72 3.75
CA THR A 152 -10.01 -5.97 4.23
C THR A 152 -10.33 -6.91 3.07
N THR A 153 -10.32 -8.21 3.36
CA THR A 153 -10.71 -9.22 2.38
C THR A 153 -12.19 -9.07 2.06
N VAL A 154 -12.51 -8.71 0.82
CA VAL A 154 -13.89 -8.69 0.33
C VAL A 154 -14.23 -10.10 -0.16
N ILE A 155 -15.32 -10.66 0.37
CA ILE A 155 -15.84 -11.96 -0.06
C ILE A 155 -16.75 -11.73 -1.26
N PHE A 156 -16.44 -12.39 -2.36
CA PHE A 156 -17.33 -12.45 -3.51
C PHE A 156 -18.48 -13.39 -3.17
N MET A 157 -19.70 -12.85 -3.03
CA MET A 157 -20.89 -13.69 -2.95
C MET A 157 -21.10 -14.33 -4.33
N VAL A 158 -20.96 -15.66 -4.38
CA VAL A 158 -21.08 -16.49 -5.60
C VAL A 158 -22.56 -16.70 -5.93
#